data_AF-A0A1I6J370-F1
#
_entry.id   AF-A0A1I6J370-F1
#
_cell.length_a   1.000
_cell.length_b   1.000
_cell.length_c   1.000
_cell.angle_alpha   90.00
_cell.angle_beta   90.00
_cell.angle_gamma   90.00
#
_symmetry.space_group_name_H-M   'P 1'
#
loop_
_entity.id
_entity.type
_entity.pdbx_description
1 polymer ?
#
loop_
_entity_poly.entity_id
_entity_poly.type
_entity_poly.pdbx_seq_one_letter_code
_entity_poly.pdbx_strand_id
1 'polypeptide(L)'
;MPGLAVAALAAVAAWLVHLAVPALPLLTAAVAIGIVVGQVPAAQRWLDGQLAPGLRTASRSLLRAGIVLLGLKLSLVDIADLGWVTIATTVAVVVLTFVGTIGLGRALGLPGHQPLLVASGFAICGASAIGAMGSTVRARPEDQAVPVALVTLCGTLAIAVLPALWHPLGLSNAQFGHWVGAGVHDVGQVVATAQIGGPVALAIAVVVKLTRVLMLAPMVAVTAAVERRRHVAADGPRPAIVPLFIVGFLVAVLLATFLPLPEVVLSSADTLQTALLAMALFALGASIRFADLAATGWRALVVGLTSWALVATLAYGAVLLG
;
A
#
# COMPACT_ATOMS: atom_id res chain seq x y z
N MET A 1 -1.25 21.31 15.40
CA MET A 1 -0.88 19.89 15.25
C MET A 1 0.61 19.78 14.89
N PRO A 2 1.52 19.66 15.87
CA PRO A 2 2.97 19.77 15.65
C PRO A 2 3.52 18.70 14.70
N GLY A 3 2.96 17.48 14.69
CA GLY A 3 3.36 16.42 13.76
C GLY A 3 3.16 16.76 12.28
N LEU A 4 2.17 17.57 11.92
CA LEU A 4 1.98 18.01 10.53
C LEU A 4 3.08 18.99 10.11
N ALA A 5 3.48 19.89 11.01
CA ALA A 5 4.59 20.82 10.75
C ALA A 5 5.90 20.05 10.55
N VAL A 6 6.17 19.02 11.37
CA VAL A 6 7.34 18.15 11.19
C VAL A 6 7.30 17.42 9.84
N ALA A 7 6.14 16.89 9.45
CA ALA A 7 6.00 16.25 8.13
C ALA A 7 6.23 17.24 6.97
N ALA A 8 5.77 18.49 7.10
CA ALA A 8 6.00 19.53 6.10
C ALA A 8 7.50 19.90 6.02
N LEU A 9 8.16 20.08 7.16
CA LEU A 9 9.60 20.33 7.22
C LEU A 9 10.40 19.16 6.62
N ALA A 10 9.99 17.92 6.89
CA ALA A 10 10.62 16.75 6.30
C ALA A 10 10.39 16.66 4.78
N ALA A 11 9.24 17.08 4.27
CA ALA A 11 8.99 17.17 2.83
C ALA A 11 9.91 18.22 2.16
N VAL A 12 10.13 19.37 2.81
CA VAL A 12 11.12 20.36 2.35
C VAL A 12 12.53 19.78 2.40
N ALA A 13 12.91 19.08 3.47
CA ALA A 13 14.21 18.42 3.56
C ALA A 13 14.39 17.37 2.45
N ALA A 14 13.37 16.56 2.15
CA ALA A 14 13.38 15.61 1.05
C ALA A 14 13.54 16.31 -0.31
N TRP A 15 12.95 17.49 -0.48
CA TRP A 15 13.11 18.31 -1.67
C TRP A 15 14.53 18.83 -1.83
N LEU A 16 15.16 19.29 -0.75
CA LEU A 16 16.58 19.66 -0.76
C LEU A 16 17.48 18.47 -1.10
N VAL A 17 17.17 17.27 -0.58
CA VAL A 17 17.90 16.03 -0.93
C VAL A 17 17.74 15.71 -2.42
N HIS A 18 16.52 15.84 -2.96
CA HIS A 18 16.27 15.62 -4.39
C HIS A 18 17.04 16.62 -5.26
N LEU A 19 17.15 17.89 -4.85
CA LEU A 19 17.97 18.88 -5.56
C LEU A 19 19.46 18.54 -5.53
N ALA A 20 19.96 18.02 -4.41
CA ALA A 20 21.36 17.62 -4.27
C ALA A 20 21.67 16.30 -5.01
N VAL A 21 20.72 15.38 -5.06
CA VAL A 21 20.84 14.07 -5.71
C VAL A 21 19.60 13.84 -6.61
N PRO A 22 19.58 14.39 -7.84
CA PRO A 22 18.43 14.31 -8.74
C PRO A 22 18.01 12.86 -9.08
N ALA A 23 18.94 11.92 -8.97
CA ALA A 23 18.69 10.49 -9.17
C ALA A 23 17.79 9.87 -8.07
N LEU A 24 17.64 10.50 -6.91
CA LEU A 24 16.74 10.06 -5.85
C LEU A 24 15.41 10.82 -5.96
N PRO A 25 14.30 10.15 -6.32
CA PRO A 25 12.99 10.80 -6.39
C PRO A 25 12.56 11.38 -5.04
N LEU A 26 11.90 12.53 -5.08
CA LEU A 26 11.45 13.27 -3.90
C LEU A 26 10.71 12.42 -2.87
N LEU A 27 9.69 11.66 -3.28
CA LEU A 27 8.91 10.90 -2.30
C LEU A 27 9.68 9.68 -1.80
N THR A 28 10.68 9.19 -2.55
CA THR A 28 11.60 8.12 -2.11
C THR A 28 12.52 8.68 -1.02
N ALA A 29 13.05 9.89 -1.21
CA ALA A 29 13.79 10.59 -0.17
C ALA A 29 12.92 10.84 1.08
N ALA A 30 11.66 11.24 0.90
CA ALA A 30 10.74 11.49 2.01
C ALA A 30 10.49 10.23 2.86
N VAL A 31 10.20 9.09 2.24
CA VAL A 31 10.02 7.82 2.99
C VAL A 31 11.32 7.36 3.64
N ALA A 32 12.47 7.51 2.96
CA ALA A 32 13.77 7.12 3.50
C ALA A 32 14.14 7.94 4.74
N ILE A 33 13.96 9.27 4.69
CA ILE A 33 14.13 10.15 5.85
C ILE A 33 13.19 9.72 6.98
N GLY A 34 11.93 9.42 6.67
CA GLY A 34 10.97 8.90 7.64
C GLY A 34 11.48 7.62 8.33
N ILE A 35 11.92 6.63 7.55
CA ILE A 35 12.45 5.35 8.07
C ILE A 35 13.63 5.62 9.01
N VAL A 36 14.60 6.44 8.59
CA VAL A 36 15.79 6.78 9.38
C VAL A 36 15.39 7.45 10.69
N VAL A 37 14.53 8.47 10.64
CA VAL A 37 14.04 9.18 11.83
C VAL A 37 13.27 8.24 12.76
N GLY A 38 12.47 7.32 12.21
CA GLY A 38 11.72 6.32 12.96
C GLY A 38 12.60 5.33 13.74
N GLN A 39 13.86 5.16 13.37
CA GLN A 39 14.80 4.27 14.07
C GLN A 39 15.61 4.97 15.16
N VAL A 40 15.56 6.31 15.27
CA VAL A 40 16.30 7.06 16.29
C VAL A 40 15.52 6.99 17.63
N PRO A 41 16.04 6.34 18.69
CA PRO A 41 15.30 6.15 19.94
C PRO A 41 14.85 7.46 20.60
N ALA A 42 15.67 8.50 20.52
CA ALA A 42 15.32 9.83 21.02
C ALA A 42 14.12 10.45 20.28
N ALA A 43 13.99 10.18 18.97
CA ALA A 43 12.88 10.68 18.17
C ALA A 43 11.58 9.90 18.43
N GLN A 44 11.67 8.58 18.69
CA GLN A 44 10.50 7.71 18.92
C GLN A 44 9.57 8.23 20.01
N ARG A 45 10.12 8.75 21.12
CA ARG A 45 9.32 9.37 22.19
C ARG A 45 8.43 10.51 21.71
N TRP A 46 8.90 11.33 20.77
CA TRP A 46 8.11 12.42 20.21
C TRP A 46 7.15 11.94 19.11
N LEU A 47 7.62 11.01 18.27
CA LEU A 47 6.83 10.41 17.20
C LEU A 47 5.57 9.70 17.74
N ASP A 48 5.71 8.96 18.85
CA ASP A 48 4.61 8.23 19.50
C ASP A 48 3.83 9.07 20.51
N GLY A 49 4.41 10.20 20.94
CA GLY A 49 3.79 11.17 21.84
C GLY A 49 3.15 12.34 21.09
N GLN A 50 3.73 13.53 21.24
CA GLN A 50 3.12 14.80 20.82
C GLN A 50 2.95 14.94 19.30
N LEU A 51 3.78 14.25 18.50
CA LEU A 51 3.72 14.32 17.04
C LEU A 51 2.73 13.31 16.44
N ALA A 52 2.38 12.25 17.17
CA ALA A 52 1.57 11.13 16.68
C ALA A 52 0.25 11.55 16.01
N PRO A 53 -0.55 12.50 16.57
CA PRO A 53 -1.80 12.91 15.93
C PRO A 53 -1.59 13.55 14.55
N GLY A 54 -0.57 14.40 14.41
CA GLY A 54 -0.26 15.07 13.15
C GLY A 54 0.29 14.10 12.10
N LEU A 55 1.20 13.21 12.50
CA LEU A 55 1.77 12.19 11.62
C LEU A 55 0.71 11.20 11.14
N ARG A 56 -0.23 10.80 12.01
CA ARG A 56 -1.36 9.94 11.62
C ARG A 56 -2.30 10.62 10.62
N THR A 57 -2.52 11.92 10.76
CA THR A 57 -3.27 12.71 9.76
C THR A 57 -2.52 12.74 8.43
N ALA A 58 -1.19 12.92 8.45
CA ALA A 58 -0.37 12.87 7.24
C ALA A 58 -0.43 11.51 6.53
N SER A 59 -0.12 10.42 7.24
CA SER A 59 -0.04 9.07 6.65
C SER A 59 -1.38 8.50 6.21
N ARG A 60 -2.51 9.08 6.64
CA ARG A 60 -3.86 8.65 6.23
C ARG A 60 -4.56 9.65 5.34
N SER A 61 -4.83 10.84 5.86
CA SER A 61 -5.69 11.82 5.19
C SER A 61 -4.96 12.50 4.04
N LEU A 62 -3.72 12.95 4.27
CA LEU A 62 -2.93 13.60 3.20
C LEU A 62 -2.53 12.58 2.13
N LEU A 63 -2.21 11.33 2.52
CA LEU A 63 -1.96 10.25 1.56
C LEU A 63 -3.15 10.06 0.61
N ARG A 64 -4.37 9.94 1.16
CA ARG A 64 -5.60 9.77 0.38
C ARG A 64 -5.89 10.99 -0.49
N ALA A 65 -5.70 12.20 0.03
CA ALA A 65 -5.87 13.42 -0.76
C ALA A 65 -4.87 13.50 -1.92
N GLY A 66 -3.59 13.15 -1.68
CA GLY A 66 -2.57 13.05 -2.71
C GLY A 66 -2.92 12.02 -3.79
N ILE A 67 -3.44 10.85 -3.40
CA ILE A 67 -3.92 9.83 -4.36
C ILE A 67 -5.11 10.37 -5.17
N VAL A 68 -6.08 11.04 -4.56
CA VAL A 68 -7.21 11.64 -5.28
C VAL A 68 -6.71 12.65 -6.33
N LEU A 69 -5.79 13.54 -5.96
CA LEU A 69 -5.21 14.51 -6.88
C LEU A 69 -4.37 13.85 -7.98
N LEU A 70 -3.71 12.72 -7.71
CA LEU A 70 -3.00 11.95 -8.72
C LEU A 70 -3.95 11.47 -9.83
N GLY A 71 -5.23 11.25 -9.52
CA GLY A 71 -6.26 10.94 -10.52
C GLY A 71 -6.44 12.03 -11.58
N LEU A 72 -6.12 13.30 -11.28
CA LEU A 72 -6.20 14.39 -12.26
C LEU A 72 -5.11 14.31 -13.34
N LYS A 73 -4.11 13.44 -13.16
CA LYS A 73 -3.04 13.21 -14.15
C LYS A 73 -3.33 12.03 -15.08
N LEU A 74 -4.46 11.34 -14.88
CA LEU A 74 -4.79 10.11 -15.60
C LEU A 74 -6.03 10.32 -16.44
N SER A 75 -6.02 9.76 -17.65
CA SER A 75 -7.21 9.66 -18.48
C SER A 75 -7.85 8.28 -18.33
N LEU A 76 -9.16 8.18 -18.59
CA LEU A 76 -9.84 6.90 -18.73
C LEU A 76 -9.23 6.06 -19.86
N VAL A 77 -8.64 6.70 -20.87
CA VAL A 77 -7.98 6.00 -21.98
C VAL A 77 -6.76 5.25 -21.45
N ASP A 78 -5.93 5.88 -20.62
CA ASP A 78 -4.76 5.22 -20.00
C ASP A 78 -5.17 4.03 -19.12
N ILE A 79 -6.33 4.11 -18.46
CA ILE A 79 -6.88 3.00 -17.65
C ILE A 79 -7.48 1.91 -18.54
N ALA A 80 -8.15 2.29 -19.63
CA ALA A 80 -8.74 1.36 -20.58
C ALA A 80 -7.66 0.59 -21.35
N ASP A 81 -6.54 1.24 -21.69
CA ASP A 81 -5.37 0.65 -22.35
C ASP A 81 -4.69 -0.42 -21.49
N LEU A 82 -4.83 -0.36 -20.16
CA LEU A 82 -4.42 -1.43 -19.26
C LEU A 82 -5.14 -2.76 -19.56
N GLY A 83 -6.34 -2.69 -20.17
CA GLY A 83 -7.07 -3.84 -20.68
C GLY A 83 -7.74 -4.71 -19.61
N TRP A 84 -8.73 -5.49 -20.05
CA TRP A 84 -9.43 -6.45 -19.18
C TRP A 84 -8.48 -7.55 -18.65
N VAL A 85 -7.41 -7.84 -19.40
CA VAL A 85 -6.39 -8.84 -19.03
C VAL A 85 -5.70 -8.44 -17.72
N THR A 86 -5.27 -7.18 -17.57
CA THR A 86 -4.65 -6.68 -16.33
C THR A 86 -5.59 -6.78 -15.14
N ILE A 87 -6.88 -6.49 -15.32
CA ILE A 87 -7.87 -6.63 -14.25
C ILE A 87 -8.02 -8.11 -13.87
N ALA A 88 -8.20 -8.99 -14.87
CA ALA A 88 -8.39 -10.43 -14.64
C ALA A 88 -7.16 -11.07 -13.96
N THR A 89 -5.95 -10.74 -14.41
CA THR A 89 -4.71 -11.24 -13.80
C THR A 89 -4.52 -10.68 -12.39
N THR A 90 -4.87 -9.41 -12.15
CA THR A 90 -4.87 -8.83 -10.79
C THR A 90 -5.80 -9.58 -9.84
N VAL A 91 -7.03 -9.89 -10.28
CA VAL A 91 -7.98 -10.68 -9.48
C VAL A 91 -7.43 -12.08 -9.21
N ALA A 92 -6.83 -12.73 -10.22
CA ALA A 92 -6.20 -14.03 -10.05
C ALA A 92 -5.04 -13.99 -9.03
N VAL A 93 -4.17 -12.99 -9.11
CA VAL A 93 -3.06 -12.79 -8.14
C VAL A 93 -3.62 -12.63 -6.73
N VAL A 94 -4.69 -11.86 -6.53
CA VAL A 94 -5.34 -11.69 -5.22
C VAL A 94 -5.84 -13.03 -4.68
N VAL A 95 -6.58 -13.80 -5.48
CA VAL A 95 -7.15 -15.09 -5.06
C VAL A 95 -6.05 -16.10 -4.76
N LEU A 96 -5.09 -16.27 -5.66
CA LEU A 96 -3.99 -17.21 -5.52
C LEU A 96 -3.09 -16.86 -4.32
N THR A 97 -2.79 -15.57 -4.13
CA THR A 97 -2.07 -15.09 -2.95
C THR A 97 -2.84 -15.40 -1.68
N PHE A 98 -4.14 -15.12 -1.64
CA PHE A 98 -4.94 -15.34 -0.45
C PHE A 98 -4.99 -16.82 -0.07
N VAL A 99 -5.29 -17.70 -1.03
CA VAL A 99 -5.34 -19.14 -0.79
C VAL A 99 -3.97 -19.69 -0.43
N GLY A 100 -2.92 -19.30 -1.16
CA GLY A 100 -1.55 -19.73 -0.93
C GLY A 100 -1.02 -19.31 0.44
N THR A 101 -1.22 -18.05 0.84
CA THR A 101 -0.81 -17.54 2.15
C THR A 101 -1.59 -18.18 3.30
N ILE A 102 -2.89 -18.47 3.15
CA ILE A 102 -3.63 -19.26 4.14
C ILE A 102 -3.00 -20.66 4.27
N GLY A 103 -2.70 -21.31 3.15
CA GLY A 103 -2.06 -22.63 3.12
C GLY A 103 -0.71 -22.63 3.83
N LEU A 104 0.17 -21.68 3.50
CA LEU A 104 1.49 -21.50 4.12
C LEU A 104 1.37 -21.23 5.62
N GLY A 105 0.47 -20.33 6.02
CA GLY A 105 0.25 -20.00 7.44
C GLY A 105 -0.23 -21.19 8.26
N ARG A 106 -1.12 -22.03 7.69
CA ARG A 106 -1.58 -23.26 8.36
C ARG A 106 -0.50 -24.34 8.40
N ALA A 107 0.23 -24.54 7.31
CA ALA A 107 1.31 -25.53 7.22
C ALA A 107 2.44 -25.26 8.23
N LEU A 108 2.78 -23.97 8.44
CA LEU A 108 3.78 -23.55 9.42
C LEU A 108 3.21 -23.37 10.84
N GLY A 109 1.93 -23.68 11.05
CA GLY A 109 1.30 -23.71 12.37
C GLY A 109 1.12 -22.34 13.02
N LEU A 110 0.75 -21.31 12.26
CA LEU A 110 0.38 -20.01 12.83
C LEU A 110 -0.93 -20.15 13.65
N PRO A 111 -1.01 -19.53 14.83
CA PRO A 111 -2.12 -19.72 15.76
C PRO A 111 -3.40 -18.99 15.31
N GLY A 112 -4.55 -19.55 15.69
CA GLY A 112 -5.86 -18.92 15.61
C GLY A 112 -6.18 -18.37 14.21
N HIS A 113 -6.50 -17.08 14.15
CA HIS A 113 -6.88 -16.39 12.91
C HIS A 113 -5.69 -15.83 12.12
N GLN A 114 -4.46 -15.95 12.61
CA GLN A 114 -3.28 -15.35 11.96
C GLN A 114 -3.11 -15.77 10.49
N PRO A 115 -3.27 -17.04 10.06
CA PRO A 115 -3.17 -17.41 8.64
C PRO A 115 -4.12 -16.60 7.75
N LEU A 116 -5.36 -16.41 8.19
CA LEU A 116 -6.37 -15.64 7.46
C LEU A 116 -6.03 -14.16 7.43
N LEU A 117 -5.56 -13.61 8.55
CA LEU A 117 -5.20 -12.20 8.65
C LEU A 117 -3.97 -11.87 7.80
N VAL A 118 -2.91 -12.69 7.85
CA VAL A 118 -1.74 -12.52 6.99
C VAL A 118 -2.15 -12.61 5.52
N ALA A 119 -2.96 -13.59 5.14
CA ALA A 119 -3.45 -13.71 3.77
C ALA A 119 -4.25 -12.51 3.31
N SER A 120 -5.15 -11.98 4.16
CA SER A 120 -5.94 -10.79 3.83
C SER A 120 -5.05 -9.55 3.62
N GLY A 121 -4.05 -9.36 4.48
CA GLY A 121 -3.10 -8.25 4.37
C GLY A 121 -2.24 -8.34 3.11
N PHE A 122 -1.72 -9.53 2.82
CA PHE A 122 -0.81 -9.75 1.69
C PHE A 122 -1.52 -9.68 0.33
N ALA A 123 -2.75 -10.20 0.25
CA ALA A 123 -3.52 -10.23 -0.99
C ALA A 123 -4.13 -8.87 -1.38
N ILE A 124 -4.52 -8.01 -0.43
CA ILE A 124 -5.37 -6.84 -0.69
C ILE A 124 -4.63 -5.52 -0.47
N CYS A 125 -4.72 -4.94 0.74
CA CYS A 125 -4.25 -3.59 1.07
C CYS A 125 -3.61 -3.49 2.46
N GLY A 126 -2.97 -4.56 2.91
CA GLY A 126 -2.16 -4.53 4.11
C GLY A 126 -2.97 -4.37 5.40
N ALA A 127 -2.62 -3.40 6.23
CA ALA A 127 -3.19 -3.22 7.57
C ALA A 127 -4.71 -2.97 7.56
N SER A 128 -5.23 -2.29 6.53
CA SER A 128 -6.68 -2.02 6.42
C SER A 128 -7.47 -3.31 6.16
N ALA A 129 -6.92 -4.22 5.34
CA ALA A 129 -7.52 -5.52 5.08
C ALA A 129 -7.49 -6.42 6.31
N ILE A 130 -6.37 -6.41 7.06
CA ILE A 130 -6.23 -7.13 8.33
C ILE A 130 -7.28 -6.66 9.34
N GLY A 131 -7.48 -5.35 9.49
CA GLY A 131 -8.48 -4.80 10.41
C GLY A 131 -9.91 -5.19 10.02
N ALA A 132 -10.27 -5.09 8.73
CA ALA A 132 -11.58 -5.48 8.23
C ALA A 132 -11.83 -6.99 8.41
N MET A 133 -10.86 -7.84 8.04
CA MET A 133 -10.96 -9.28 8.21
C MET A 133 -10.99 -9.68 9.69
N GLY A 134 -10.17 -9.04 10.53
CA GLY A 134 -10.15 -9.23 11.98
C GLY A 134 -11.48 -8.90 12.64
N SER A 135 -12.16 -7.83 12.22
CA SER A 135 -13.51 -7.52 12.71
C SER A 135 -14.55 -8.56 12.28
N THR A 136 -14.38 -9.15 11.09
CA THR A 136 -15.30 -10.15 10.51
C THR A 136 -15.23 -11.46 11.28
N VAL A 137 -14.02 -11.90 11.63
CA VAL A 137 -13.80 -13.16 12.38
C VAL A 137 -13.64 -12.94 13.88
N ARG A 138 -13.88 -11.71 14.37
CA ARG A 138 -13.69 -11.32 15.77
C ARG A 138 -12.32 -11.70 16.33
N ALA A 139 -11.28 -11.50 15.52
CA ALA A 139 -9.89 -11.75 15.93
C ALA A 139 -9.48 -10.80 17.06
N ARG A 140 -8.72 -11.33 18.03
CA ARG A 140 -8.18 -10.53 19.12
C ARG A 140 -7.19 -9.48 18.57
N PRO A 141 -7.05 -8.30 19.18
CA PRO A 141 -6.08 -7.28 18.73
C PRO A 141 -4.65 -7.82 18.65
N GLU A 142 -4.27 -8.67 19.60
CA GLU A 142 -2.97 -9.37 19.64
C GLU A 142 -2.73 -10.24 18.39
N ASP A 143 -3.79 -10.89 17.87
CA ASP A 143 -3.70 -11.72 16.67
C ASP A 143 -3.52 -10.87 15.40
N GLN A 144 -3.81 -9.55 15.44
CA GLN A 144 -3.65 -8.63 14.32
C GLN A 144 -2.27 -7.95 14.29
N ALA A 145 -1.60 -7.82 15.44
CA ALA A 145 -0.31 -7.15 15.54
C ALA A 145 0.76 -7.80 14.65
N VAL A 146 0.89 -9.13 14.72
CA VAL A 146 1.85 -9.90 13.91
C VAL A 146 1.58 -9.76 12.40
N PRO A 147 0.36 -9.98 11.88
CA PRO A 147 0.04 -9.72 10.49
C PRO A 147 0.36 -8.29 10.02
N VAL A 148 0.05 -7.27 10.85
CA VAL A 148 0.34 -5.86 10.51
C VAL A 148 1.85 -5.62 10.44
N ALA A 149 2.62 -6.19 11.37
CA ALA A 149 4.08 -6.15 11.35
C ALA A 149 4.63 -6.80 10.08
N LEU A 150 4.20 -8.02 9.73
CA LEU A 150 4.67 -8.72 8.53
C LEU A 150 4.40 -7.96 7.24
N VAL A 151 3.18 -7.42 7.08
CA VAL A 151 2.82 -6.58 5.92
C VAL A 151 3.74 -5.36 5.85
N THR A 152 3.96 -4.71 6.99
CA THR A 152 4.81 -3.51 7.07
C THR A 152 6.25 -3.86 6.68
N LEU A 153 6.79 -4.96 7.21
CA LEU A 153 8.12 -5.46 6.89
C LEU A 153 8.26 -5.77 5.40
N CYS A 154 7.42 -6.64 4.86
CA CYS A 154 7.50 -7.08 3.46
C CYS A 154 7.29 -5.91 2.49
N GLY A 155 6.36 -5.01 2.80
CA GLY A 155 6.16 -3.81 1.98
C GLY A 155 7.30 -2.80 2.10
N THR A 156 7.97 -2.72 3.24
CA THR A 156 9.17 -1.87 3.41
C THR A 156 10.34 -2.46 2.63
N LEU A 157 10.52 -3.78 2.69
CA LEU A 157 11.49 -4.49 1.85
C LEU A 157 11.21 -4.24 0.37
N ALA A 158 9.94 -4.22 -0.04
CA ALA A 158 9.58 -3.96 -1.43
C ALA A 158 9.94 -2.56 -1.95
N ILE A 159 10.10 -1.56 -1.07
CA ILE A 159 10.60 -0.22 -1.44
C ILE A 159 12.04 -0.30 -1.96
N ALA A 160 12.86 -1.21 -1.43
CA ALA A 160 14.25 -1.37 -1.86
C ALA A 160 14.43 -2.48 -2.90
N VAL A 161 13.76 -3.62 -2.70
CA VAL A 161 14.01 -4.84 -3.48
C VAL A 161 13.39 -4.77 -4.87
N LEU A 162 12.15 -4.30 -5.04
CA LEU A 162 11.52 -4.26 -6.36
C LEU A 162 12.24 -3.32 -7.33
N PRO A 163 12.65 -2.09 -6.95
CA PRO A 163 13.44 -1.25 -7.83
C PRO A 163 14.80 -1.85 -8.18
N ALA A 164 15.45 -2.53 -7.23
CA ALA A 164 16.73 -3.20 -7.47
C ALA A 164 16.60 -4.35 -8.49
N LEU A 165 15.45 -5.03 -8.52
CA LEU A 165 15.15 -6.10 -9.47
C LEU A 165 14.58 -5.59 -10.80
N TRP A 166 14.23 -4.31 -10.90
CA TRP A 166 13.58 -3.74 -12.07
C TRP A 166 14.43 -3.89 -13.35
N HIS A 167 15.62 -3.28 -13.38
CA HIS A 167 16.50 -3.33 -14.56
C HIS A 167 17.01 -4.75 -14.88
N PRO A 168 17.43 -5.58 -13.89
CA PRO A 168 17.83 -6.97 -14.15
C PRO A 168 16.74 -7.83 -14.81
N LEU A 169 15.47 -7.55 -14.53
CA LEU A 169 14.33 -8.26 -15.14
C LEU A 169 13.89 -7.67 -16.49
N GLY A 170 14.50 -6.56 -16.93
CA GLY A 170 14.22 -5.93 -18.22
C GLY A 170 12.80 -5.37 -18.36
N LEU A 171 12.12 -5.06 -17.25
CA LEU A 171 10.74 -4.56 -17.31
C LEU A 171 10.69 -3.12 -17.81
N SER A 172 9.69 -2.79 -18.61
CA SER A 172 9.37 -1.38 -18.93
C SER A 172 8.84 -0.64 -17.69
N ASN A 173 8.77 0.71 -17.74
CA ASN A 173 8.19 1.51 -16.66
C ASN A 173 6.74 1.07 -16.35
N ALA A 174 5.96 0.75 -17.38
CA ALA A 174 4.58 0.32 -17.23
C ALA A 174 4.49 -1.06 -16.55
N GLN A 175 5.32 -2.00 -17.00
CA GLN A 175 5.42 -3.35 -16.42
C GLN A 175 5.90 -3.30 -14.96
N PHE A 176 6.87 -2.44 -14.65
CA PHE A 176 7.31 -2.19 -13.29
C PHE A 176 6.19 -1.62 -12.41
N GLY A 177 5.43 -0.65 -12.92
CA GLY A 177 4.26 -0.11 -12.25
C GLY A 177 3.23 -1.19 -11.94
N HIS A 178 2.89 -2.02 -12.92
CA HIS A 178 1.96 -3.14 -12.74
C HIS A 178 2.50 -4.13 -11.69
N TRP A 179 3.77 -4.52 -11.78
CA TRP A 179 4.40 -5.43 -10.83
C TRP A 179 4.36 -4.89 -9.40
N VAL A 180 4.68 -3.61 -9.21
CA VAL A 180 4.64 -2.94 -7.89
C VAL A 180 3.20 -2.86 -7.37
N GLY A 181 2.23 -2.46 -8.19
CA GLY A 181 0.83 -2.39 -7.80
C GLY A 181 0.23 -3.74 -7.38
N ALA A 182 0.62 -4.81 -8.09
CA ALA A 182 0.19 -6.17 -7.79
C ALA A 182 0.97 -6.82 -6.64
N GLY A 183 2.25 -6.47 -6.44
CA GLY A 183 3.16 -7.10 -5.48
C GLY A 183 3.25 -6.43 -4.11
N VAL A 184 3.07 -5.10 -4.02
CA VAL A 184 3.25 -4.35 -2.76
C VAL A 184 1.95 -4.28 -1.95
N HIS A 185 2.04 -4.34 -0.63
CA HIS A 185 0.89 -4.56 0.26
C HIS A 185 0.16 -3.29 0.70
N ASP A 186 0.85 -2.19 0.97
CA ASP A 186 0.21 -0.91 1.36
C ASP A 186 0.25 0.11 0.21
N VAL A 187 -0.75 0.99 0.14
CA VAL A 187 -0.83 2.02 -0.92
C VAL A 187 0.30 3.04 -0.80
N GLY A 188 0.68 3.44 0.41
CA GLY A 188 1.80 4.36 0.60
C GLY A 188 3.13 3.73 0.16
N GLN A 189 3.32 2.44 0.45
CA GLN A 189 4.50 1.71 -0.02
C GLN A 189 4.49 1.53 -1.54
N VAL A 190 3.32 1.30 -2.16
CA VAL A 190 3.17 1.29 -3.63
C VAL A 190 3.64 2.62 -4.23
N VAL A 191 3.16 3.75 -3.70
CA VAL A 191 3.57 5.08 -4.16
C VAL A 191 5.07 5.28 -3.97
N ALA A 192 5.59 4.89 -2.80
CA ALA A 192 7.00 5.00 -2.47
C ALA A 192 7.91 4.21 -3.43
N THR A 193 7.48 3.03 -3.87
CA THR A 193 8.24 2.17 -4.79
C THR A 193 8.06 2.58 -6.24
N ALA A 194 6.81 2.76 -6.69
CA ALA A 194 6.48 2.92 -8.12
C ALA A 194 6.96 4.25 -8.71
N GLN A 195 7.06 5.30 -7.90
CA GLN A 195 7.57 6.61 -8.35
C GLN A 195 8.97 6.55 -8.96
N ILE A 196 9.78 5.54 -8.60
CA ILE A 196 11.13 5.35 -9.15
C ILE A 196 11.06 5.05 -10.65
N GLY A 197 9.98 4.39 -11.10
CA GLY A 197 9.67 4.18 -12.51
C GLY A 197 9.00 5.37 -13.21
N GLY A 198 8.88 6.52 -12.54
CA GLY A 198 8.28 7.74 -13.05
C GLY A 198 6.75 7.77 -13.00
N PRO A 199 6.13 8.82 -13.57
CA PRO A 199 4.69 9.07 -13.47
C PRO A 199 3.82 7.94 -14.02
N VAL A 200 4.24 7.33 -15.14
CA VAL A 200 3.52 6.21 -15.77
C VAL A 200 3.50 4.97 -14.87
N ALA A 201 4.66 4.61 -14.29
CA ALA A 201 4.73 3.48 -13.37
C ALA A 201 3.86 3.72 -12.12
N LEU A 202 3.94 4.94 -11.54
CA LEU A 202 3.15 5.32 -10.39
C LEU A 202 1.64 5.25 -10.65
N ALA A 203 1.20 5.78 -11.78
CA ALA A 203 -0.19 5.74 -12.23
C ALA A 203 -0.74 4.31 -12.29
N ILE A 204 -0.04 3.45 -13.04
CA ILE A 204 -0.41 2.06 -13.25
C ILE A 204 -0.41 1.30 -11.92
N ALA A 205 0.62 1.50 -11.10
CA ALA A 205 0.72 0.85 -9.80
C ALA A 205 -0.45 1.22 -8.88
N VAL A 206 -0.85 2.50 -8.87
CA VAL A 206 -2.00 2.96 -8.09
C VAL A 206 -3.29 2.34 -8.62
N VAL A 207 -3.53 2.35 -9.94
CA VAL A 207 -4.73 1.74 -10.54
C VAL A 207 -4.83 0.25 -10.19
N VAL A 208 -3.78 -0.53 -10.45
CA VAL A 208 -3.72 -1.96 -10.09
C VAL A 208 -3.96 -2.16 -8.60
N LYS A 209 -3.36 -1.31 -7.75
CA LYS A 209 -3.54 -1.39 -6.29
C LYS A 209 -4.97 -1.11 -5.87
N LEU A 210 -5.62 -0.10 -6.45
CA LEU A 210 -7.01 0.24 -6.12
C LEU A 210 -7.97 -0.88 -6.55
N THR A 211 -7.73 -1.53 -7.70
CA THR A 211 -8.46 -2.74 -8.12
C THR A 211 -8.39 -3.82 -7.04
N ARG A 212 -7.21 -4.05 -6.44
CA ARG A 212 -7.06 -4.99 -5.32
C ARG A 212 -7.79 -4.53 -4.07
N VAL A 213 -7.78 -3.23 -3.75
CA VAL A 213 -8.53 -2.68 -2.60
C VAL A 213 -10.03 -2.94 -2.75
N LEU A 214 -10.58 -2.82 -3.96
CA LEU A 214 -11.99 -3.12 -4.24
C LEU A 214 -12.35 -4.60 -4.00
N MET A 215 -11.38 -5.51 -4.11
CA MET A 215 -11.59 -6.93 -3.80
C MET A 215 -11.77 -7.22 -2.31
N LEU A 216 -11.52 -6.25 -1.42
CA LEU A 216 -11.77 -6.40 0.01
C LEU A 216 -13.23 -6.73 0.32
N ALA A 217 -14.17 -5.99 -0.26
CA ALA A 217 -15.60 -6.17 0.01
C ALA A 217 -16.10 -7.59 -0.32
N PRO A 218 -15.89 -8.14 -1.55
CA PRO A 218 -16.32 -9.49 -1.85
C PRO A 218 -15.55 -10.56 -1.06
N MET A 219 -14.25 -10.39 -0.79
CA MET A 219 -13.50 -11.36 0.00
C MET A 219 -14.02 -11.43 1.45
N VAL A 220 -14.27 -10.29 2.09
CA VAL A 220 -14.88 -10.27 3.42
C VAL A 220 -16.28 -10.86 3.40
N ALA A 221 -17.10 -10.58 2.38
CA ALA A 221 -18.43 -11.16 2.25
C ALA A 221 -18.39 -12.70 2.15
N VAL A 222 -17.48 -13.24 1.35
CA VAL A 222 -17.26 -14.69 1.21
C VAL A 222 -16.78 -15.28 2.54
N THR A 223 -15.79 -14.68 3.21
CA THR A 223 -15.32 -15.18 4.51
C THR A 223 -16.42 -15.13 5.56
N ALA A 224 -17.20 -14.05 5.64
CA ALA A 224 -18.34 -13.94 6.54
C ALA A 224 -19.42 -15.00 6.25
N ALA A 225 -19.66 -15.35 4.99
CA ALA A 225 -20.60 -16.41 4.62
C ALA A 225 -20.08 -17.80 5.02
N VAL A 226 -18.78 -18.06 4.86
CA VAL A 226 -18.15 -19.32 5.29
C VAL A 226 -18.16 -19.46 6.81
N GLU A 227 -17.81 -18.40 7.54
CA GLU A 227 -17.83 -18.41 9.01
C GLU A 227 -19.25 -18.55 9.57
N ARG A 228 -20.26 -17.92 8.97
CA ARG A 228 -21.67 -18.11 9.34
C ARG A 228 -22.17 -19.54 9.15
N ARG A 229 -21.59 -20.29 8.20
CA ARG A 229 -21.90 -21.72 8.03
C ARG A 229 -21.20 -22.60 9.07
N ARG A 230 -20.13 -22.11 9.71
CA ARG A 230 -19.36 -22.81 10.74
C ARG A 230 -19.84 -22.51 12.16
N HIS A 231 -20.43 -21.32 12.39
CA HIS A 231 -20.97 -20.90 13.69
C HIS A 231 -22.32 -20.16 13.53
N VAL A 232 -23.29 -20.47 14.39
CA VAL A 232 -24.58 -19.77 14.47
C VAL A 232 -24.37 -18.36 15.06
N ALA A 233 -24.85 -17.35 14.34
CA ALA A 233 -24.83 -15.91 14.63
C ALA A 233 -23.49 -15.18 14.37
N ALA A 234 -23.35 -14.58 13.17
CA ALA A 234 -22.37 -13.51 12.94
C ALA A 234 -23.08 -12.27 12.38
N ASP A 235 -23.51 -11.40 13.29
CA ASP A 235 -23.64 -9.96 13.04
C ASP A 235 -22.29 -9.32 13.35
N GLY A 236 -21.55 -9.02 12.30
CA GLY A 236 -20.32 -8.23 12.33
C GLY A 236 -20.48 -6.98 11.46
N PRO A 237 -19.66 -5.93 11.68
CA PRO A 237 -19.70 -4.73 10.86
C PRO A 237 -19.50 -5.08 9.38
N ARG A 238 -20.36 -4.54 8.51
CA ARG A 238 -20.17 -4.66 7.05
C ARG A 238 -19.03 -3.72 6.65
N PRO A 239 -17.99 -4.19 5.94
CA PRO A 239 -16.97 -3.30 5.41
C PRO A 239 -17.62 -2.23 4.53
N ALA A 240 -17.06 -1.02 4.53
CA ALA A 240 -17.43 -0.03 3.53
C ALA A 240 -17.15 -0.62 2.14
N ILE A 241 -18.20 -0.73 1.32
CA ILE A 241 -18.15 -1.42 0.02
C ILE A 241 -17.13 -0.75 -0.91
N VAL A 242 -16.94 0.56 -0.80
CA VAL A 242 -15.91 1.32 -1.50
C VAL A 242 -15.38 2.45 -0.60
N PRO A 243 -14.07 2.53 -0.31
CA PRO A 243 -13.49 3.68 0.40
C PRO A 243 -13.71 4.99 -0.36
N LEU A 244 -14.13 6.06 0.34
CA LEU A 244 -14.45 7.36 -0.27
C LEU A 244 -13.32 7.96 -1.11
N PHE A 245 -12.06 7.72 -0.76
CA PHE A 245 -10.92 8.23 -1.54
C PHE A 245 -10.78 7.54 -2.91
N ILE A 246 -11.26 6.30 -3.06
CA ILE A 246 -11.31 5.62 -4.37
C ILE A 246 -12.36 6.29 -5.25
N VAL A 247 -13.52 6.61 -4.67
CA VAL A 247 -14.56 7.38 -5.38
C VAL A 247 -14.01 8.74 -5.80
N GLY A 248 -13.33 9.46 -4.90
CA GLY A 248 -12.68 10.73 -5.21
C GLY A 248 -11.64 10.60 -6.32
N PHE A 249 -10.81 9.55 -6.29
CA PHE A 249 -9.83 9.26 -7.35
C PHE A 249 -10.52 9.04 -8.70
N LEU A 250 -11.56 8.20 -8.76
CA LEU A 250 -12.32 7.96 -9.99
C LEU A 250 -12.98 9.23 -10.52
N VAL A 251 -13.55 10.05 -9.64
CA VAL A 251 -14.10 11.37 -10.02
C VAL A 251 -13.01 12.28 -10.60
N ALA A 252 -11.82 12.32 -10.00
CA ALA A 252 -10.69 13.10 -10.52
C ALA A 252 -10.26 12.63 -11.92
N VAL A 253 -10.19 11.30 -12.15
CA VAL A 253 -9.92 10.73 -13.49
C VAL A 253 -10.99 11.15 -14.50
N LEU A 254 -12.28 11.06 -14.12
CA LEU A 254 -13.39 11.46 -14.98
C LEU A 254 -13.31 12.95 -15.33
N LEU A 255 -13.00 13.81 -14.35
CA LEU A 255 -12.82 15.24 -14.58
C LEU A 255 -11.66 15.51 -15.53
N ALA A 256 -10.50 14.89 -15.32
CA ALA A 256 -9.34 15.04 -16.21
C ALA A 256 -9.59 14.51 -17.63
N THR A 257 -10.45 13.51 -17.78
CA THR A 257 -10.78 12.92 -19.09
C THR A 257 -11.79 13.75 -19.87
N PHE A 258 -12.86 14.21 -19.22
CA PHE A 258 -14.02 14.80 -19.90
C PHE A 258 -14.05 16.33 -19.89
N LEU A 259 -13.34 16.97 -18.95
CA LEU A 259 -13.27 18.41 -18.88
C LEU A 259 -11.88 18.89 -19.35
N PRO A 260 -11.80 19.87 -20.27
CA PRO A 260 -10.54 20.53 -20.57
C PRO A 260 -10.14 21.41 -19.37
N LEU A 261 -9.37 20.84 -18.45
CA LEU A 261 -8.87 21.55 -17.28
C LEU A 261 -7.72 22.47 -17.69
N PRO A 262 -7.68 23.74 -17.23
CA PRO A 262 -6.56 24.63 -17.51
C PRO A 262 -5.24 24.06 -16.99
N GLU A 263 -4.14 24.30 -17.72
CA GLU A 263 -2.80 23.84 -17.33
C GLU A 263 -2.38 24.33 -15.93
N VAL A 264 -2.83 25.53 -15.54
CA VAL A 264 -2.61 26.09 -14.19
C VAL A 264 -3.25 25.22 -13.10
N VAL A 265 -4.43 24.65 -13.35
CA VAL A 265 -5.13 23.77 -12.41
C VAL A 265 -4.36 22.45 -12.29
N LEU A 266 -3.93 21.87 -13.41
CA LEU A 266 -3.19 20.60 -13.43
C LEU A 266 -1.82 20.71 -12.77
N SER A 267 -1.06 21.77 -13.06
CA SER A 267 0.26 22.03 -12.46
C SER A 267 0.17 22.35 -10.96
N SER A 268 -0.85 23.11 -10.54
CA SER A 268 -1.10 23.38 -9.12
C SER A 268 -1.51 22.10 -8.38
N ALA A 269 -2.37 21.29 -8.99
CA ALA A 269 -2.78 19.99 -8.44
C ALA A 269 -1.59 19.04 -8.32
N ASP A 270 -0.69 19.01 -9.30
CA ASP A 270 0.55 18.23 -9.26
C ASP A 270 1.45 18.66 -8.08
N THR A 271 1.72 19.95 -7.96
CA THR A 271 2.58 20.48 -6.89
C THR A 271 1.99 20.14 -5.52
N LEU A 272 0.68 20.32 -5.35
CA LEU A 272 -0.03 19.98 -4.12
C LEU A 272 -0.02 18.46 -3.86
N GLN A 273 -0.30 17.65 -4.88
CA GLN A 273 -0.25 16.19 -4.82
C GLN A 273 1.13 15.71 -4.34
N THR A 274 2.20 16.24 -4.93
CA THR A 274 3.58 15.89 -4.61
C THR A 274 3.92 16.28 -3.16
N ALA A 275 3.53 17.48 -2.71
CA ALA A 275 3.74 17.90 -1.33
C ALA A 275 2.98 17.03 -0.31
N LEU A 276 1.71 16.73 -0.59
CA LEU A 276 0.86 15.89 0.27
C LEU A 276 1.41 14.46 0.38
N LEU A 277 1.83 13.86 -0.74
CA LEU A 277 2.44 12.53 -0.75
C LEU A 277 3.79 12.53 -0.04
N ALA A 278 4.63 13.55 -0.20
CA ALA A 278 5.92 13.63 0.51
C ALA A 278 5.72 13.66 2.04
N MET A 279 4.80 14.50 2.53
CA MET A 279 4.45 14.55 3.96
C MET A 279 3.90 13.21 4.46
N ALA A 280 3.03 12.58 3.68
CA ALA A 280 2.41 11.31 4.02
C ALA A 280 3.43 10.17 4.08
N LEU A 281 4.35 10.11 3.10
CA LEU A 281 5.36 9.07 3.00
C LEU A 281 6.46 9.22 4.05
N PHE A 282 6.83 10.44 4.43
CA PHE A 282 7.64 10.67 5.63
C PHE A 282 6.95 10.10 6.88
N ALA A 283 5.68 10.44 7.10
CA ALA A 283 4.95 9.96 8.27
C ALA A 283 4.78 8.44 8.27
N LEU A 284 4.60 7.82 7.10
CA LEU A 284 4.59 6.37 6.92
C LEU A 284 5.95 5.77 7.30
N GLY A 285 7.04 6.32 6.76
CA GLY A 285 8.41 5.89 7.08
C GLY A 285 8.71 5.97 8.57
N ALA A 286 8.35 7.10 9.20
CA ALA A 286 8.55 7.35 10.63
C ALA A 286 7.73 6.44 11.55
N SER A 287 6.73 5.74 11.03
CA SER A 287 5.94 4.75 11.79
C SER A 287 6.53 3.35 11.75
N ILE A 288 7.53 3.08 10.90
CA ILE A 288 8.17 1.77 10.81
C ILE A 288 9.10 1.57 12.02
N ARG A 289 8.97 0.43 12.70
CA ARG A 289 9.77 0.07 13.89
C ARG A 289 10.46 -1.27 13.64
N PHE A 290 11.76 -1.29 13.38
CA PHE A 290 12.45 -2.57 13.11
C PHE A 290 12.48 -3.50 14.33
N ALA A 291 12.47 -2.95 15.55
CA ALA A 291 12.39 -3.73 16.77
C ALA A 291 11.09 -4.57 16.85
N ASP A 292 9.95 -3.95 16.52
CA ASP A 292 8.65 -4.65 16.49
C ASP A 292 8.62 -5.73 15.41
N LEU A 293 9.26 -5.47 14.27
CA LEU A 293 9.39 -6.45 13.19
C LEU A 293 10.28 -7.62 13.60
N ALA A 294 11.39 -7.37 14.29
CA ALA A 294 12.30 -8.40 14.79
C ALA A 294 11.67 -9.27 15.89
N ALA A 295 10.69 -8.74 16.64
CA ALA A 295 9.92 -9.49 17.62
C ALA A 295 8.89 -10.47 17.00
N THR A 296 8.70 -10.42 15.67
CA THR A 296 7.79 -11.29 14.94
C THR A 296 8.41 -12.68 14.83
N GLY A 297 8.05 -13.60 15.74
CA GLY A 297 8.67 -14.92 15.86
C GLY A 297 8.90 -15.66 14.53
N TRP A 298 9.95 -16.48 14.47
CA TRP A 298 10.50 -17.01 13.21
C TRP A 298 9.48 -17.65 12.26
N ARG A 299 8.48 -18.37 12.77
CA ARG A 299 7.42 -19.00 11.94
C ARG A 299 6.64 -17.96 11.14
N ALA A 300 6.26 -16.87 11.79
CA ALA A 300 5.54 -15.77 11.18
C ALA A 300 6.42 -15.06 10.15
N LEU A 301 7.71 -14.87 10.43
CA LEU A 301 8.66 -14.30 9.48
C LEU A 301 8.79 -15.16 8.21
N VAL A 302 8.93 -16.49 8.36
CA VAL A 302 9.00 -17.40 7.21
C VAL A 302 7.71 -17.35 6.40
N VAL A 303 6.53 -17.38 7.04
CA VAL A 303 5.24 -17.24 6.33
C VAL A 303 5.15 -15.91 5.60
N GLY A 304 5.56 -14.81 6.24
CA GLY A 304 5.55 -13.47 5.65
C GLY A 304 6.45 -13.39 4.42
N LEU A 305 7.72 -13.77 4.54
CA LEU A 305 8.68 -13.68 3.43
C LEU A 305 8.31 -14.63 2.28
N THR A 306 7.88 -15.85 2.57
CA THR A 306 7.43 -16.80 1.53
C THR A 306 6.14 -16.34 0.85
N SER A 307 5.21 -15.75 1.61
CA SER A 307 3.99 -15.16 1.05
C SER A 307 4.31 -13.95 0.20
N TRP A 308 5.25 -13.10 0.61
CA TRP A 308 5.68 -11.96 -0.20
C TRP A 308 6.34 -12.42 -1.51
N ALA A 309 7.22 -13.42 -1.45
CA ALA A 309 7.80 -14.03 -2.63
C ALA A 309 6.72 -14.63 -3.55
N LEU A 310 5.70 -15.29 -2.99
CA LEU A 310 4.55 -15.79 -3.73
C LEU A 310 3.81 -14.64 -4.45
N VAL A 311 3.45 -13.55 -3.75
CA VAL A 311 2.76 -12.41 -4.40
C VAL A 311 3.63 -11.80 -5.48
N ALA A 312 4.93 -11.59 -5.20
CA ALA A 312 5.84 -10.97 -6.14
C ALA A 312 6.04 -11.82 -7.40
N THR A 313 6.14 -13.14 -7.27
CA THR A 313 6.26 -14.07 -8.41
C THR A 313 4.97 -14.18 -9.21
N LEU A 314 3.81 -14.26 -8.55
CA LEU A 314 2.51 -14.25 -9.21
C LEU A 314 2.28 -12.92 -9.96
N ALA A 315 2.60 -11.79 -9.32
CA ALA A 315 2.53 -10.47 -9.92
C ALA A 315 3.47 -10.33 -11.12
N TYR A 316 4.69 -10.87 -11.03
CA TYR A 316 5.62 -10.90 -12.15
C TYR A 316 5.09 -11.74 -13.31
N GLY A 317 4.54 -12.92 -13.03
CA GLY A 317 3.89 -13.76 -14.04
C GLY A 317 2.71 -13.05 -14.71
N ALA A 318 1.89 -12.32 -13.95
CA ALA A 318 0.79 -11.51 -14.49
C ALA A 318 1.27 -10.42 -15.46
N VAL A 319 2.44 -9.81 -15.18
CA VAL A 319 3.08 -8.79 -16.02
C VAL A 319 3.62 -9.37 -17.33
N LEU A 320 3.98 -10.66 -17.36
CA LEU A 320 4.45 -11.33 -18.58
C LEU A 320 3.31 -11.81 -19.49
N LEU A 321 2.07 -11.89 -18.96
CA LEU A 321 0.89 -12.39 -19.67
C LEU A 321 0.05 -11.29 -20.31
N GLY A 322 0.32 -10.02 -20.00
CA GLY A 322 -0.39 -8.84 -20.52
C GLY A 322 0.57 -7.67 -20.67
#